data_AF-W1WHN3-F1
#
_entry.id   AF-W1WHN3-F1
#
_cell.length_a   1.000
_cell.length_b   1.000
_cell.length_c   1.000
_cell.angle_alpha   90.00
_cell.angle_beta   90.00
_cell.angle_gamma   90.00
#
_symmetry.space_group_name_H-M   'P 1'
#
loop_
_entity.id
_entity.type
_entity.pdbx_description
1 polymer ?
#
loop_
_entity_poly.entity_id
_entity_poly.type
_entity_poly.pdbx_seq_one_letter_code
_entity_poly.pdbx_strand_id
1 'polypeptide(L)' 'MSFTNTPERYGVISAAFHWLSAIIVYGMFALGLWMVTLSYYDGWYHKAPELHKSIGILLMMGL' A
#
# COMPACT_ATOMS: atom_id res chain seq x y z
N MET A 1 -14.91 -18.98 12.13
CA MET A 1 -13.87 -17.93 11.96
C MET A 1 -14.04 -16.92 13.09
N SER A 2 -12.95 -16.56 13.79
CA SER A 2 -13.01 -15.51 14.83
C SER A 2 -12.79 -14.14 14.20
N PHE A 3 -13.60 -13.15 14.58
CA PHE A 3 -13.40 -11.76 14.14
C PHE A 3 -12.20 -11.10 14.84
N THR A 4 -11.98 -11.43 16.11
CA THR A 4 -10.92 -10.89 16.97
C THR A 4 -9.78 -11.87 17.16
N ASN A 5 -8.63 -11.37 17.64
CA ASN A 5 -7.43 -12.17 17.91
C ASN A 5 -7.60 -13.06 19.15
N THR A 6 -6.89 -14.18 19.15
CA THR A 6 -6.63 -15.01 20.35
C THR A 6 -5.12 -15.17 20.53
N PRO A 7 -4.62 -15.68 21.67
CA PRO A 7 -3.19 -15.94 21.85
C PRO A 7 -2.58 -16.88 20.80
N GLU A 8 -3.40 -17.77 20.22
CA GLU A 8 -2.96 -18.80 19.28
C GLU A 8 -3.12 -18.39 17.80
N ARG A 9 -3.99 -17.40 17.48
CA ARG A 9 -4.27 -17.02 16.09
C ARG A 9 -4.80 -15.60 15.90
N TYR A 10 -4.49 -15.02 14.74
CA TYR A 10 -5.10 -13.76 14.28
C TYR A 10 -6.57 -13.94 13.88
N GLY A 11 -7.39 -12.97 14.26
CA GLY A 11 -8.77 -12.83 13.82
C GLY A 11 -8.86 -12.42 12.36
N VAL A 12 -10.04 -12.58 11.76
CA VAL A 12 -10.29 -12.24 10.34
C VAL A 12 -10.02 -10.77 10.07
N ILE A 13 -10.33 -9.87 11.01
CA ILE A 13 -10.09 -8.42 10.82
C ILE A 13 -8.59 -8.14 10.68
N SER A 14 -7.77 -8.64 11.61
CA SER A 14 -6.32 -8.46 11.58
C SER A 14 -5.69 -9.12 10.35
N ALA A 15 -6.13 -10.33 9.99
CA ALA A 15 -5.66 -11.02 8.79
C ALA A 15 -6.04 -10.27 7.50
N ALA A 16 -7.26 -9.73 7.41
CA ALA A 16 -7.71 -8.96 6.25
C ALA A 16 -6.88 -7.69 6.07
N PHE A 17 -6.65 -6.96 7.17
CA PHE A 17 -5.78 -5.79 7.18
C PHE A 17 -4.34 -6.13 6.77
N HIS A 18 -3.76 -7.22 7.29
CA HIS A 18 -2.42 -7.67 6.88
C HIS A 18 -2.31 -7.95 5.38
N TRP A 19 -3.26 -8.71 4.81
CA TRP A 19 -3.25 -9.02 3.37
C TRP A 19 -3.54 -7.79 2.51
N LEU A 20 -4.39 -6.87 2.98
CA LEU A 20 -4.60 -5.58 2.33
C LEU A 20 -3.29 -4.77 2.30
N SER A 21 -2.56 -4.68 3.41
CA SER A 21 -1.25 -4.04 3.45
C SER A 21 -0.29 -4.65 2.43
N ALA A 22 -0.23 -5.98 2.36
CA ALA A 22 0.63 -6.67 1.41
C ALA A 22 0.31 -6.29 -0.04
N ILE A 23 -0.98 -6.28 -0.42
CA ILE A 23 -1.43 -5.87 -1.76
C ILE A 23 -1.02 -4.42 -2.05
N ILE A 24 -1.24 -3.50 -1.11
CA ILE A 24 -0.87 -2.09 -1.26
C ILE A 24 0.65 -1.95 -1.44
N VAL A 25 1.46 -2.66 -0.65
CA VAL A 25 2.93 -2.63 -0.75
C VAL A 25 3.40 -3.12 -2.11
N TYR A 26 2.88 -4.23 -2.62
CA TYR A 26 3.23 -4.72 -3.97
C TYR A 26 2.82 -3.73 -5.06
N GLY A 27 1.61 -3.15 -4.97
CA GLY A 27 1.16 -2.13 -5.91
C GLY A 27 2.02 -0.87 -5.88
N MET A 28 2.41 -0.44 -4.68
CA MET A 28 3.30 0.70 -4.45
C MET A 28 4.71 0.46 -4.98
N PHE A 29 5.23 -0.76 -4.84
CA PHE A 29 6.52 -1.14 -5.41
C PHE A 29 6.50 -1.11 -6.94
N ALA A 30 5.47 -1.69 -7.58
CA ALA A 30 5.29 -1.61 -9.02
C ALA A 30 5.12 -0.17 -9.51
N LEU A 31 4.35 0.66 -8.79
CA LEU A 31 4.22 2.09 -9.03
C LEU A 31 5.59 2.80 -8.95
N GLY A 32 6.40 2.45 -7.95
CA GLY A 32 7.78 2.91 -7.79
C GLY A 32 8.67 2.62 -9.00
N LEU A 33 8.66 1.36 -9.46
CA LEU A 33 9.40 0.94 -10.65
C LEU A 33 8.93 1.66 -11.92
N TRP A 34 7.64 1.94 -12.05
CA TRP A 34 7.14 2.72 -13.19
C TRP A 34 7.56 4.20 -13.10
N MET A 35 7.49 4.82 -11.93
CA MET A 35 7.85 6.23 -11.74
C MET A 35 9.27 6.56 -12.16
N VAL A 36 10.23 5.66 -11.92
CA VAL A 36 11.64 5.89 -12.32
C VAL A 36 11.85 5.86 -13.83
N THR A 37 10.84 5.46 -14.61
CA THR A 37 10.87 5.53 -16.08
C THR A 37 10.36 6.87 -16.63
N LEU A 38 9.74 7.70 -15.78
CA LEU A 38 9.15 8.97 -16.19
C LEU A 38 10.23 10.05 -16.32
N SER A 39 10.16 10.81 -17.40
CA SER A 39 10.93 12.02 -17.63
C SER A 39 10.13 13.26 -17.27
N TYR A 40 10.79 14.41 -17.19
CA TYR A 40 10.15 15.71 -16.95
C TYR A 40 9.06 16.06 -17.99
N TYR A 41 9.13 15.48 -19.19
CA TYR A 41 8.15 15.73 -20.26
C TYR A 41 6.88 14.88 -20.12
N ASP A 42 6.91 13.85 -19.29
CA ASP A 42 5.75 12.97 -19.08
C ASP A 42 4.73 13.64 -18.14
N GLY A 43 3.47 13.67 -18.55
CA GLY A 43 2.39 14.32 -17.77
C GLY A 43 2.13 13.72 -16.37
N TRP A 44 2.71 12.56 -16.08
CA TRP A 44 2.65 11.87 -14.79
C TRP A 44 3.88 12.08 -13.91
N TYR A 45 4.91 12.80 -14.38
CA TYR A 45 6.16 13.01 -13.66
C TYR A 45 5.97 13.53 -12.23
N HIS A 46 4.98 14.41 -12.01
CA HIS A 46 4.63 14.89 -10.68
C HIS A 46 3.46 14.11 -10.03
N LYS A 47 2.47 13.69 -10.82
CA LYS A 47 1.25 13.06 -10.29
C LYS A 47 1.50 11.69 -9.69
N ALA A 48 2.36 10.87 -10.31
CA ALA A 48 2.64 9.53 -9.81
C ALA A 48 3.39 9.56 -8.47
N PRO A 49 4.44 10.40 -8.28
CA PRO A 49 5.07 10.56 -6.96
C PRO A 49 4.14 11.10 -5.87
N GLU A 50 3.26 12.06 -6.18
CA GLU A 50 2.27 12.53 -5.21
C GLU A 50 1.34 11.39 -4.77
N LEU A 51 0.81 10.61 -5.73
CA LEU A 51 -0.04 9.46 -5.44
C LEU A 51 0.68 8.40 -4.60
N HIS A 52 1.93 8.09 -4.94
CA HIS A 52 2.77 7.15 -4.20
C HIS A 52 2.91 7.62 -2.73
N LYS A 53 3.33 8.85 -2.50
CA LYS A 53 3.46 9.40 -1.13
C LYS A 53 2.14 9.35 -0.36
N SER A 54 1.04 9.79 -0.98
CA SER A 54 -0.27 9.81 -0.31
C SER A 54 -0.74 8.42 0.10
N ILE A 55 -0.65 7.42 -0.78
CA ILE A 55 -1.01 6.03 -0.46
C ILE A 55 -0.09 5.48 0.66
N GLY A 56 1.20 5.77 0.60
CA GLY A 56 2.16 5.36 1.64
C GLY A 56 1.85 5.94 3.01
N ILE A 57 1.47 7.22 3.09
CA ILE A 57 1.06 7.88 4.34
C ILE A 57 -0.24 7.26 4.86
N LEU A 58 -1.24 7.03 4.00
CA LEU A 58 -2.48 6.38 4.41
C LEU A 58 -2.25 4.97 4.94
N LEU A 59 -1.37 4.20 4.29
CA LEU A 59 -0.98 2.87 4.76
C LEU A 59 -0.32 2.93 6.14
N MET A 60 0.53 3.92 6.40
CA MET A 60 1.18 4.11 7.71
C MET A 60 0.20 4.51 8.82
N MET A 61 -0.89 5.22 8.49
CA MET A 61 -1.84 5.73 9.50
C MET A 61 -3.05 4.81 9.73
N GLY A 62 -3.50 4.08 8.71
CA GLY A 62 -4.79 3.38 8.69
C GLY A 62 -4.72 1.88 8.96
N LEU A 63 -3.52 1.34 9.15
CA LEU A 63 -3.20 -0.09 9.24
C LEU A 63 -2.11 -0.31 10.28
#